data_AF-A0A9D5QMN1-F1
#
_entry.id   AF-A0A9D5QMN1-F1
#
_cell.length_a   1.000
_cell.length_b   1.000
_cell.length_c   1.000
_cell.angle_alpha   90.00
_cell.angle_beta   90.00
_cell.angle_gamma   90.00
#
_symmetry.space_group_name_H-M   'P 1'
#
loop_
_entity.id
_entity.type
_entity.pdbx_description
1 polymer ?
#
loop_
_entity_poly.entity_id
_entity_poly.type
_entity_poly.pdbx_seq_one_letter_code
_entity_poly.pdbx_strand_id
1 'polypeptide(L)'
;MAVKVYVISDPLAINFLVDDDIDGFKEYLESDEYLDFGEPEVFETEEQALAFCAGIGYGADESTTPERYPLRSCEESDLPFIEAIENC
;
A
#
# COMPACT_ATOMS: atom_id res chain seq x y z
N MET A 1 -2.96 -15.80 10.86
CA MET A 1 -3.41 -14.39 10.98
C MET A 1 -3.90 -13.99 9.62
N ALA A 2 -5.00 -13.24 9.53
CA ALA A 2 -5.46 -12.74 8.26
C ALA A 2 -4.51 -11.63 7.78
N VAL A 3 -4.13 -11.66 6.51
CA VAL A 3 -3.26 -10.66 5.87
C VAL A 3 -4.14 -9.63 5.21
N LYS A 4 -4.00 -8.36 5.59
CA LYS A 4 -4.66 -7.25 4.92
C LYS A 4 -3.77 -6.73 3.78
N VAL A 5 -4.36 -6.44 2.63
CA VAL A 5 -3.66 -5.83 1.49
C VAL A 5 -4.40 -4.57 1.07
N TYR A 6 -3.75 -3.42 1.17
CA TYR A 6 -4.26 -2.16 0.63
C TYR A 6 -3.66 -1.93 -0.75
N VAL A 7 -4.51 -1.70 -1.75
CA VAL A 7 -4.06 -1.43 -3.12
C VAL A 7 -4.08 0.07 -3.35
N ILE A 8 -2.90 0.66 -3.30
CA ILE A 8 -2.72 2.09 -3.50
C ILE A 8 -2.56 2.33 -4.99
N SER A 9 -3.45 3.13 -5.58
CA SER A 9 -3.40 3.53 -6.99
C SER A 9 -3.04 5.00 -7.20
N ASP A 10 -2.84 5.75 -6.11
CA ASP A 10 -2.46 7.15 -6.19
C ASP A 10 -0.94 7.28 -6.43
N PRO A 11 -0.50 7.95 -7.51
CA PRO A 11 0.91 8.02 -7.86
C PRO A 11 1.76 8.80 -6.85
N LEU A 12 1.20 9.78 -6.12
CA LEU A 12 1.95 10.49 -5.07
C LEU A 12 2.15 9.58 -3.87
N ALA A 13 1.08 8.93 -3.41
CA ALA A 13 1.14 7.93 -2.35
C ALA A 13 2.16 6.83 -2.67
N ILE A 14 2.12 6.28 -3.89
CA ILE A 14 3.06 5.26 -4.34
C ILE A 14 4.50 5.75 -4.32
N ASN A 15 4.78 7.01 -4.68
CA ASN A 15 6.14 7.54 -4.59
C ASN A 15 6.66 7.55 -3.16
N PHE A 16 5.85 7.95 -2.17
CA PHE A 16 6.25 7.89 -0.76
C PHE A 16 6.51 6.45 -0.29
N LEU A 17 5.69 5.50 -0.75
CA LEU A 17 5.87 4.07 -0.44
C LEU A 17 7.16 3.50 -1.03
N VAL A 18 7.49 3.87 -2.26
CA VAL A 18 8.72 3.42 -2.93
C VAL A 18 9.96 4.07 -2.34
N ASP A 19 9.87 5.32 -1.88
CA ASP A 19 10.98 6.04 -1.21
C ASP A 19 11.12 5.69 0.29
N ASP A 20 10.21 4.87 0.83
CA ASP A 20 10.10 4.56 2.27
C ASP A 20 9.90 5.82 3.14
N ASP A 21 9.28 6.87 2.58
CA ASP A 21 9.06 8.17 3.23
C ASP A 21 7.69 8.22 3.93
N ILE A 22 7.65 7.65 5.14
CA ILE A 22 6.46 7.62 5.99
C ILE A 22 6.05 9.02 6.49
N ASP A 23 7.01 9.90 6.74
CA ASP A 23 6.74 11.26 7.22
C ASP A 23 6.03 12.06 6.11
N GLY A 24 6.55 12.01 4.88
CA GLY A 24 5.90 12.62 3.72
C GLY A 24 4.52 12.03 3.42
N PHE A 25 4.36 10.71 3.57
CA PHE A 25 3.06 10.05 3.40
C PHE A 25 2.02 10.52 4.42
N LYS A 26 2.41 10.72 5.68
CA LYS A 26 1.52 11.25 6.73
C LYS A 26 1.13 12.69 6.48
N GLU A 27 2.08 13.55 6.10
CA GLU A 27 1.76 14.93 5.72
C GLU A 27 0.80 14.97 4.52
N TYR A 28 0.96 14.04 3.57
CA TYR A 28 0.05 13.90 2.43
C TYR A 28 -1.37 13.48 2.87
N LEU A 29 -1.49 12.48 3.73
CA LEU A 29 -2.75 12.06 4.36
C LEU A 29 -3.45 13.22 5.08
N GLU A 30 -2.72 13.96 5.92
CA GLU A 30 -3.27 15.10 6.66
C GLU A 30 -3.64 16.28 5.76
N SER A 31 -2.96 16.43 4.61
CA SER A 31 -3.21 17.52 3.68
C SER A 31 -4.44 17.30 2.80
N ASP A 32 -4.86 16.06 2.53
CA ASP A 32 -5.98 15.75 1.65
C ASP A 32 -7.09 15.00 2.40
N GLU A 33 -8.09 15.74 2.88
CA GLU A 33 -9.22 15.18 3.65
C GLU A 33 -10.13 14.23 2.84
N TYR A 34 -9.99 14.20 1.51
CA TYR A 34 -10.80 13.37 0.61
C TYR A 34 -10.04 12.14 0.13
N LEU A 35 -8.84 11.91 0.65
CA LEU A 35 -7.99 10.79 0.30
C LEU A 35 -8.56 9.50 0.87
N ASP A 36 -9.28 8.76 0.05
CA ASP A 36 -9.84 7.46 0.39
C ASP A 36 -9.06 6.35 -0.30
N PHE A 37 -8.39 5.51 0.48
CA PHE A 37 -7.65 4.34 0.00
C PHE A 37 -8.53 3.08 -0.10
N GLY A 38 -9.81 3.19 0.26
CA GLY A 38 -10.75 2.08 0.30
C GLY A 38 -10.48 1.06 1.40
N GLU A 39 -11.32 0.01 1.43
CA GLU A 39 -11.16 -1.10 2.34
C GLU A 39 -10.03 -2.04 1.89
N PRO A 40 -9.25 -2.62 2.82
CA PRO A 40 -8.24 -3.61 2.46
C PRO A 40 -8.86 -4.94 2.05
N GLU A 41 -8.22 -5.60 1.10
CA GLU A 41 -8.51 -6.99 0.79
C GLU A 41 -7.92 -7.88 1.89
N VAL A 42 -8.76 -8.74 2.49
CA VAL A 42 -8.36 -9.61 3.59
C VAL A 42 -8.19 -11.04 3.10
N PHE A 43 -6.98 -11.58 3.27
CA PHE A 43 -6.61 -12.94 2.89
C PHE A 43 -6.36 -13.81 4.11
N GLU A 44 -6.66 -15.11 4.00
CA GLU A 44 -6.42 -16.06 5.10
C GLU A 44 -4.94 -16.46 5.20
N THR A 45 -4.20 -16.34 4.09
CA THR A 45 -2.80 -16.75 3.97
C THR A 45 -1.96 -15.71 3.23
N GLU A 46 -0.67 -15.62 3.57
CA GLU A 46 0.30 -14.77 2.87
C GLU A 46 0.43 -15.15 1.39
N GLU A 47 0.37 -16.44 1.09
CA GLU A 47 0.49 -16.95 -0.28
C GLU A 47 -0.64 -16.45 -1.19
N GLN A 48 -1.88 -16.35 -0.66
CA GLN A 48 -3.01 -15.75 -1.39
C GLN A 48 -2.81 -14.25 -1.61
N ALA A 49 -2.34 -13.52 -0.59
CA ALA A 49 -2.04 -12.10 -0.70
C ALA A 49 -0.95 -11.83 -1.75
N LEU A 50 0.13 -12.63 -1.74
CA LEU A 50 1.21 -12.55 -2.72
C LEU A 50 0.72 -12.86 -4.14
N ALA A 51 -0.11 -13.90 -4.31
CA ALA A 51 -0.69 -14.23 -5.61
C ALA A 51 -1.58 -13.09 -6.15
N PHE A 52 -2.32 -12.42 -5.28
CA PHE A 52 -3.09 -11.23 -5.63
C PHE A 52 -2.18 -10.07 -6.05
N CYS A 53 -1.12 -9.79 -5.28
CA CYS A 53 -0.12 -8.76 -5.60
C CYS A 53 0.54 -9.01 -6.96
N ALA A 54 0.90 -10.26 -7.26
CA ALA A 54 1.44 -10.65 -8.56
C ALA A 54 0.42 -10.45 -9.70
N GLY A 55 -0.88 -10.65 -9.42
CA GLY A 55 -1.95 -10.45 -10.38
C GLY A 55 -2.22 -8.99 -10.76
N ILE A 56 -1.89 -8.03 -9.88
CA ILE A 56 -2.07 -6.58 -10.13
C ILE A 56 -0.87 -5.92 -10.84
N GLY A 57 0.15 -6.70 -11.21
CA GLY A 57 1.34 -6.18 -11.90
C GLY A 57 2.46 -5.72 -10.97
N TYR A 58 2.39 -6.02 -9.68
CA TYR A 58 3.50 -5.77 -8.76
C TYR A 58 4.73 -6.60 -9.20
N GLY A 59 5.84 -5.92 -9.50
CA GLY A 59 7.08 -6.53 -10.01
C GLY A 59 7.15 -6.72 -11.54
N ALA A 60 6.16 -6.23 -12.31
CA ALA A 60 6.21 -6.19 -13.76
C ALA A 60 6.73 -4.82 -14.23
N ASP A 61 8.01 -4.79 -14.64
CA ASP A 61 8.74 -3.67 -15.24
C ASP A 61 9.38 -2.65 -14.26
N GLU A 62 10.68 -2.83 -14.01
CA GLU A 62 11.53 -2.06 -13.07
C GLU A 62 11.86 -0.63 -13.52
N SER A 63 11.25 -0.11 -14.60
CA SER A 63 11.66 1.17 -15.20
C SER A 63 10.75 2.35 -14.86
N THR A 64 9.66 2.17 -14.12
CA THR A 64 8.71 3.26 -13.81
C THR A 64 8.02 3.02 -12.47
N THR A 65 7.66 4.10 -11.76
CA THR A 65 6.83 4.04 -10.56
C THR A 65 5.60 3.17 -10.86
N PRO A 66 5.32 2.12 -10.06
CA PRO A 66 4.25 1.20 -10.36
C PRO A 66 2.91 1.94 -10.38
N GLU A 67 2.00 1.57 -11.28
CA GLU A 67 0.65 2.17 -11.31
C GLU A 67 -0.18 1.78 -10.08
N ARG A 68 0.19 0.69 -9.41
CA ARG A 68 -0.46 0.18 -8.20
C ARG A 68 0.56 -0.41 -7.24
N TYR A 69 0.48 -0.05 -5.97
CA TYR A 69 1.33 -0.57 -4.91
C TYR A 69 0.51 -1.31 -3.86
N PRO A 70 0.72 -2.62 -3.65
CA PRO A 70 0.08 -3.38 -2.59
C PRO A 70 0.84 -3.25 -1.27
N LEU A 71 0.25 -2.58 -0.29
CA LEU A 71 0.70 -2.56 1.11
C LEU A 71 0.21 -3.83 1.81
N ARG A 72 1.10 -4.65 2.34
CA ARG A 72 0.76 -5.95 2.94
C ARG A 72 0.97 -5.91 4.44
N SER A 73 -0.05 -6.20 5.25
CA SER A 73 0.10 -6.24 6.72
C SER A 73 0.99 -7.39 7.22
N CYS A 74 1.43 -8.27 6.32
CA CYS A 74 2.41 -9.31 6.64
C CYS A 74 3.85 -8.76 6.67
N GLU A 75 4.09 -7.62 6.02
CA GLU A 75 5.40 -6.99 5.93
C GLU A 75 5.53 -5.88 6.97
N GLU A 76 6.58 -5.94 7.77
CA GLU A 76 6.82 -4.97 8.84
C GLU A 76 7.07 -3.54 8.32
N SER A 77 7.62 -3.41 7.10
CA SER A 77 7.84 -2.11 6.44
C SER A 77 6.54 -1.45 5.99
N ASP A 78 5.51 -2.24 5.65
CA ASP A 78 4.22 -1.73 5.17
C ASP A 78 3.29 -1.35 6.33
N LEU A 79 3.47 -1.95 7.51
CA LEU A 79 2.69 -1.68 8.73
C LEU A 79 2.56 -0.18 9.07
N PRO A 80 3.63 0.62 9.16
CA PRO A 80 3.51 2.03 9.54
C PRO A 80 2.65 2.85 8.56
N PHE A 81 2.66 2.51 7.27
CA PHE A 81 1.81 3.15 6.27
C PHE A 81 0.35 2.72 6.41
N ILE A 82 0.12 1.42 6.62
CA ILE A 82 -1.22 0.88 6.88
C ILE A 82 -1.83 1.51 8.12
N GLU A 83 -1.08 1.60 9.22
CA GLU A 83 -1.53 2.24 10.45
C GLU A 83 -1.84 3.72 10.24
N ALA A 84 -1.06 4.43 9.41
CA ALA A 84 -1.33 5.82 9.07
C ALA A 84 -2.66 5.97 8.30
N ILE A 85 -2.94 5.08 7.35
CA ILE A 85 -4.22 5.06 6.62
C ILE A 85 -5.39 4.74 7.56
N GLU A 86 -5.24 3.74 8.44
CA GLU A 86 -6.30 3.34 9.39
C GLU A 86 -6.57 4.38 10.49
N ASN A 87 -5.65 5.31 10.74
CA ASN A 87 -5.78 6.38 11.73
C ASN A 87 -6.05 7.77 11.14
N CYS A 88 -6.17 7.88 9.81
CA CYS A 88 -6.54 9.13 9.12
C CYS A 88 -8.03 9.43 9.30
#